data_AF-A0AAN9YHF6-F1
#
_entry.id   AF-A0AAN9YHF6-F1
#
_cell.length_a   1.000
_cell.length_b   1.000
_cell.length_c   1.000
_cell.angle_alpha   90.00
_cell.angle_beta   90.00
_cell.angle_gamma   90.00
#
_symmetry.space_group_name_H-M   'P 1'
#
loop_
_entity.id
_entity.type
_entity.pdbx_description
1 polymer ?
#
loop_
_entity_poly.entity_id
_entity_poly.type
_entity_poly.pdbx_seq_one_letter_code
_entity_poly.pdbx_strand_id
1 'polypeptide(L)'
;MEMITAVIISLLISSAAANIKTVDDVLTNGTVTAEWESSSSSYLDGPKLSGAANETSYDWWYFDVVSASTNASVVVVFYNAGPDGFVNTYVDGPLSISLSGTFPNGTQYNLEVPATSAVVETSSDGISLDFKDSGFSFVGSKLTESEVTYVLNIDSPEIGVTGIITLLSLAPAHYPGGTNQPGVSEVILPHVGWSNAVPDATAIVSLSFGDGSSLNISDGIGYHDKNWGDQPFVKSTEQWYWGHAHLGPYSIVWFDALNLEGQEYVSGYVVENGKVLESSSASKAVVVRPWGANSTYPPTVTTGPTEGLEIEFSLDDGTTLVANVTTGVTLIEVTGYIRNIGAVEGGIRGEKSYTGTALFEQFAFIA
;
A
#
# COMPACT_ATOMS: atom_id res chain seq x y z
N MET A 1 3.62 23.24 -19.30
CA MET A 1 4.50 23.17 -18.13
C MET A 1 3.96 24.19 -17.13
N GLU A 2 2.82 23.87 -16.53
CA GLU A 2 2.26 24.69 -15.46
C GLU A 2 3.00 24.32 -14.18
N MET A 3 3.57 25.32 -13.52
CA MET A 3 4.19 25.17 -12.21
C MET A 3 3.09 24.76 -11.23
N ILE A 4 3.10 23.50 -10.80
CA ILE A 4 2.38 23.08 -9.60
C ILE A 4 3.06 23.84 -8.46
N THR A 5 2.42 24.94 -8.07
CA THR A 5 2.82 25.70 -6.89
C THR A 5 2.50 24.79 -5.71
N ALA A 6 3.47 24.48 -4.85
CA ALA A 6 3.22 23.74 -3.62
C ALA A 6 2.22 24.53 -2.76
N VAL A 7 0.93 24.26 -2.94
CA VAL A 7 -0.11 24.81 -2.10
C VAL A 7 -0.03 24.01 -0.81
N ILE A 8 0.51 24.62 0.23
CA ILE A 8 0.32 24.15 1.60
C ILE A 8 -1.18 24.34 1.89
N ILE A 9 -1.99 23.36 1.53
CA ILE A 9 -3.40 23.33 1.91
C ILE A 9 -3.40 23.07 3.41
N SER A 10 -3.67 24.12 4.18
CA SER A 10 -4.13 23.94 5.54
C SER A 10 -5.50 23.25 5.43
N LEU A 11 -5.55 21.93 5.56
CA LEU A 11 -6.83 21.23 5.74
C LEU A 11 -7.40 21.70 7.08
N LEU A 12 -8.24 22.72 7.03
CA LEU A 12 -9.15 23.05 8.11
C LEU A 12 -10.18 21.94 8.16
N ILE A 13 -9.95 20.97 9.06
CA ILE A 13 -10.97 19.98 9.41
C ILE A 13 -12.18 20.79 9.91
N SER A 14 -13.29 20.72 9.16
CA SER A 14 -14.53 21.36 9.60
C SER A 14 -15.05 20.61 10.82
N SER A 15 -15.83 21.28 11.66
CA SER A 15 -16.34 20.75 12.93
C SER A 15 -17.43 19.67 12.76
N ALA A 16 -17.23 18.69 11.87
CA ALA A 16 -17.98 17.45 11.87
C ALA A 16 -17.71 16.70 13.19
N ALA A 17 -18.65 15.87 13.63
CA ALA A 17 -18.43 15.00 14.79
C ALA A 17 -17.38 13.94 14.45
N ALA A 18 -16.12 14.26 14.70
CA ALA A 18 -15.01 13.35 14.45
C ALA A 18 -15.02 12.20 15.48
N ASN A 19 -14.76 10.99 15.00
CA ASN A 19 -14.44 9.85 15.84
C ASN A 19 -12.94 9.86 16.10
N ILE A 20 -12.55 9.99 17.36
CA ILE A 20 -11.15 9.95 17.78
C ILE A 20 -10.91 8.61 18.46
N LYS A 21 -9.92 7.87 17.95
CA LYS A 21 -9.42 6.66 18.56
C LYS A 21 -7.95 6.82 18.92
N THR A 22 -7.64 6.55 20.16
CA THR A 22 -6.26 6.43 20.64
C THR A 22 -5.91 4.96 20.79
N VAL A 23 -4.76 4.56 20.26
CA VAL A 23 -4.16 3.24 20.42
C VAL A 23 -2.88 3.43 21.23
N ASP A 24 -2.75 2.73 22.35
CA ASP A 24 -1.55 2.78 23.19
C ASP A 24 -0.49 1.80 22.65
N ASP A 25 0.80 2.10 22.86
CA ASP A 25 1.92 1.21 22.52
C ASP A 25 2.07 0.06 23.53
N VAL A 26 0.98 -0.67 23.77
CA VAL A 26 0.93 -1.81 24.67
C VAL A 26 0.02 -2.87 24.05
N LEU A 27 0.53 -4.10 23.94
CA LEU A 27 -0.27 -5.22 23.48
C LEU A 27 -1.49 -5.42 24.38
N THR A 28 -2.65 -5.66 23.76
CA THR A 28 -3.82 -6.10 24.52
C THR A 28 -3.74 -7.59 24.83
N ASN A 29 -4.04 -7.95 26.08
CA ASN A 29 -4.25 -9.34 26.49
C ASN A 29 -5.68 -9.83 26.17
N GLY A 30 -6.54 -8.95 25.65
CA GLY A 30 -7.92 -9.26 25.30
C GLY A 30 -8.06 -9.84 23.90
N THR A 31 -9.29 -10.27 23.58
CA THR A 31 -9.66 -10.60 22.20
C THR A 31 -9.68 -9.34 21.36
N VAL A 32 -8.95 -9.35 20.25
CA VAL A 32 -9.01 -8.33 19.21
C VAL A 32 -10.06 -8.76 18.19
N THR A 33 -10.93 -7.84 17.79
CA THR A 33 -11.89 -8.06 16.69
C THR A 33 -11.50 -7.17 15.52
N ALA A 34 -11.50 -7.73 14.32
CA ALA A 34 -11.27 -7.02 13.07
C ALA A 34 -12.61 -6.64 12.39
N GLU A 35 -12.62 -5.50 11.72
CA GLU A 35 -13.67 -5.12 10.76
C GLU A 35 -13.52 -5.94 9.48
N TRP A 36 -14.61 -6.47 8.93
CA TRP A 36 -14.59 -7.26 7.68
C TRP A 36 -15.57 -6.76 6.64
N GLU A 37 -16.42 -5.81 7.04
CA GLU A 37 -17.43 -5.19 6.22
C GLU A 37 -17.32 -3.68 6.41
N SER A 38 -17.21 -3.00 5.27
CA SER A 38 -17.01 -1.57 5.18
C SER A 38 -18.11 -0.76 5.87
N SER A 39 -17.69 0.26 6.63
CA SER A 39 -18.60 1.11 7.41
C SER A 39 -18.70 2.55 6.89
N SER A 40 -17.79 2.98 6.02
CA SER A 40 -17.65 4.36 5.57
C SER A 40 -17.36 4.42 4.07
N SER A 41 -17.79 5.50 3.42
CA SER A 41 -17.29 5.88 2.10
C SER A 41 -16.39 7.13 2.13
N SER A 42 -16.27 7.78 3.28
CA SER A 42 -15.47 9.00 3.43
C SER A 42 -13.98 8.71 3.59
N TYR A 43 -13.64 7.52 4.08
CA TYR A 43 -12.29 7.03 4.32
C TYR A 43 -12.33 5.50 4.25
N LEU A 44 -11.22 4.87 3.84
CA LEU A 44 -11.08 3.40 3.78
C LEU A 44 -10.06 2.85 4.79
N ASP A 45 -9.33 3.76 5.41
CA ASP A 45 -8.10 3.57 6.16
C ASP A 45 -8.27 3.96 7.65
N GLY A 46 -9.52 4.02 8.13
CA GLY A 46 -9.81 4.14 9.55
C GLY A 46 -9.35 2.90 10.33
N PRO A 47 -9.33 2.93 11.68
CA PRO A 47 -8.86 1.81 12.49
C PRO A 47 -9.68 0.53 12.25
N LYS A 48 -9.01 -0.60 11.94
CA LYS A 48 -9.70 -1.86 11.57
C LYS A 48 -9.73 -2.90 12.67
N LEU A 49 -8.81 -2.82 13.63
CA LEU A 49 -8.88 -3.59 14.86
C LEU A 49 -9.68 -2.85 15.92
N SER A 50 -10.28 -3.54 16.89
CA SER A 50 -11.02 -2.92 18.00
C SER A 50 -10.17 -2.01 18.91
N GLY A 51 -8.84 -2.13 18.88
CA GLY A 51 -7.89 -1.33 19.66
C GLY A 51 -6.45 -1.63 19.28
N ALA A 52 -5.55 -1.63 20.28
CA ALA A 52 -4.19 -2.12 20.12
C ALA A 52 -4.18 -3.59 19.71
N ALA A 53 -3.16 -3.98 18.95
CA ALA A 53 -2.94 -5.37 18.59
C ALA A 53 -2.70 -6.24 19.83
N ASN A 54 -3.09 -7.52 19.74
CA ASN A 54 -2.56 -8.57 20.61
C ASN A 54 -1.37 -9.25 19.93
N GLU A 55 -0.83 -10.31 20.54
CA GLU A 55 0.35 -11.02 20.04
C GLU A 55 0.24 -11.45 18.56
N THR A 56 -0.97 -11.77 18.11
CA THR A 56 -1.22 -12.43 16.82
C THR A 56 -2.01 -11.60 15.82
N SER A 57 -2.47 -10.41 16.17
CA SER A 57 -3.22 -9.53 15.27
C SER A 57 -2.31 -8.46 14.69
N TYR A 58 -2.70 -7.90 13.56
CA TYR A 58 -1.97 -6.82 12.90
C TYR A 58 -2.90 -5.85 12.19
N ASP A 59 -2.43 -4.62 12.04
CA ASP A 59 -3.04 -3.55 11.27
C ASP A 59 -1.92 -2.64 10.78
N TRP A 60 -1.90 -2.29 9.49
CA TRP A 60 -0.92 -1.34 8.98
C TRP A 60 -1.48 -0.42 7.90
N TRP A 61 -0.95 0.80 7.87
CA TRP A 61 -1.14 1.77 6.80
C TRP A 61 0.13 1.81 5.97
N TYR A 62 0.02 1.55 4.68
CA TYR A 62 1.16 1.48 3.79
C TYR A 62 1.06 2.60 2.73
N PHE A 63 2.17 3.30 2.52
CA PHE A 63 2.30 4.34 1.51
C PHE A 63 3.57 4.09 0.71
N ASP A 64 3.51 4.28 -0.61
CA ASP A 64 4.73 4.35 -1.41
C ASP A 64 4.70 5.45 -2.47
N VAL A 65 5.90 5.80 -2.93
CA VAL A 65 6.14 6.61 -4.11
C VAL A 65 7.34 6.06 -4.86
N VAL A 66 7.20 5.89 -6.18
CA VAL A 66 8.30 5.57 -7.10
C VAL A 66 8.44 6.66 -8.14
N SER A 67 9.66 7.15 -8.38
CA SER A 67 9.93 8.11 -9.46
C SER A 67 9.70 7.46 -10.82
N ALA A 68 8.99 8.17 -11.71
CA ALA A 68 8.77 7.69 -13.08
C ALA A 68 10.03 7.74 -13.97
N SER A 69 11.05 8.51 -13.59
CA SER A 69 12.27 8.73 -14.41
C SER A 69 13.56 8.18 -13.79
N THR A 70 13.54 7.81 -12.51
CA THR A 70 14.71 7.30 -11.80
C THR A 70 14.32 6.13 -10.92
N ASN A 71 15.31 5.45 -10.34
CA ASN A 71 15.02 4.40 -9.37
C ASN A 71 14.62 4.94 -7.99
N ALA A 72 14.54 6.26 -7.79
CA ALA A 72 14.26 6.83 -6.49
C ALA A 72 12.87 6.41 -5.98
N SER A 73 12.80 5.98 -4.72
CA SER A 73 11.56 5.52 -4.11
C SER A 73 11.52 5.80 -2.61
N VAL A 74 10.32 5.83 -2.06
CA VAL A 74 10.07 5.84 -0.63
C VAL A 74 8.87 4.95 -0.32
N VAL A 75 8.95 4.19 0.76
CA VAL A 75 7.86 3.43 1.36
C VAL A 75 7.78 3.80 2.83
N VAL A 76 6.59 4.15 3.30
CA VAL A 76 6.28 4.43 4.71
C VAL A 76 5.21 3.46 5.16
N VAL A 77 5.46 2.73 6.25
CA VAL A 77 4.46 1.83 6.84
C VAL A 77 4.28 2.15 8.31
N PHE A 78 3.04 2.42 8.72
CA PHE A 78 2.66 2.58 10.13
C PHE A 78 2.07 1.27 10.63
N TYR A 79 2.63 0.69 11.69
CA TYR A 79 2.20 -0.59 12.23
C TYR A 79 1.45 -0.44 13.56
N ASN A 80 0.39 -1.22 13.71
CA ASN A 80 -0.20 -1.65 14.98
C ASN A 80 -0.24 -3.17 14.95
N ALA A 81 0.85 -3.83 15.32
CA ALA A 81 1.04 -5.27 15.09
C ALA A 81 1.67 -5.98 16.28
N GLY A 82 1.16 -7.18 16.57
CA GLY A 82 1.83 -8.10 17.48
C GLY A 82 3.08 -8.72 16.87
N PRO A 83 4.01 -9.21 17.69
CA PRO A 83 5.27 -9.82 17.23
C PRO A 83 5.04 -11.08 16.38
N ASP A 84 3.93 -11.78 16.59
CA ASP A 84 3.53 -12.95 15.80
C ASP A 84 2.43 -12.62 14.78
N GLY A 85 1.91 -11.38 14.77
CA GLY A 85 0.86 -10.96 13.84
C GLY A 85 1.38 -10.79 12.41
N PHE A 86 2.43 -9.99 12.26
CA PHE A 86 3.11 -9.78 10.99
C PHE A 86 4.62 -9.80 11.17
N VAL A 87 5.32 -10.28 10.15
CA VAL A 87 6.77 -10.52 10.23
C VAL A 87 7.57 -9.22 10.16
N ASN A 88 8.60 -9.10 11.00
CA ASN A 88 9.57 -7.99 11.00
C ASN A 88 8.99 -6.58 11.21
N THR A 89 7.97 -6.43 12.07
CA THR A 89 7.34 -5.12 12.35
C THR A 89 7.46 -4.68 13.81
N TYR A 90 7.86 -5.57 14.70
CA TYR A 90 7.82 -5.32 16.15
C TYR A 90 9.13 -4.69 16.64
N VAL A 91 9.10 -3.38 16.88
CA VAL A 91 10.25 -2.58 17.31
C VAL A 91 9.91 -1.98 18.67
N ASP A 92 10.35 -2.64 19.74
CA ASP A 92 10.12 -2.26 21.15
C ASP A 92 8.66 -2.14 21.61
N GLY A 93 7.68 -2.29 20.71
CA GLY A 93 6.24 -2.23 20.98
C GLY A 93 5.41 -2.55 19.74
N PRO A 94 4.07 -2.65 19.87
CA PRO A 94 3.18 -2.87 18.74
C PRO A 94 3.07 -1.68 17.78
N LEU A 95 3.46 -0.47 18.20
CA LEU A 95 3.40 0.73 17.37
C LEU A 95 4.78 1.11 16.86
N SER A 96 5.00 0.94 15.56
CA SER A 96 6.26 1.26 14.91
C SER A 96 6.01 1.83 13.52
N ILE A 97 7.02 2.52 12.98
CA ILE A 97 7.03 3.01 11.61
C ILE A 97 8.25 2.44 10.91
N SER A 98 8.08 1.96 9.68
CA SER A 98 9.20 1.72 8.77
C SER A 98 9.24 2.79 7.68
N LEU A 99 10.45 3.26 7.38
CA LEU A 99 10.75 4.18 6.29
C LEU A 99 11.89 3.56 5.47
N SER A 100 11.58 3.13 4.25
CA SER A 100 12.55 2.49 3.37
C SER A 100 12.49 3.06 1.96
N GLY A 101 13.51 2.80 1.15
CA GLY A 101 13.52 3.26 -0.23
C GLY A 101 14.90 3.36 -0.82
N THR A 102 15.00 4.12 -1.90
CA THR A 102 16.23 4.32 -2.66
C THR A 102 16.40 5.77 -3.06
N PHE A 103 17.63 6.25 -3.00
CA PHE A 103 18.02 7.51 -3.62
C PHE A 103 18.22 7.34 -5.14
N PRO A 104 18.18 8.42 -5.93
CA PRO A 104 18.44 8.36 -7.38
C PRO A 104 19.80 7.74 -7.76
N ASN A 105 20.78 7.79 -6.84
CA ASN A 105 22.10 7.18 -7.04
C ASN A 105 22.14 5.66 -6.77
N GLY A 106 21.00 5.05 -6.40
CA GLY A 106 20.86 3.63 -6.08
C GLY A 106 21.17 3.26 -4.62
N THR A 107 21.59 4.21 -3.78
CA THR A 107 21.80 3.95 -2.35
C THR A 107 20.46 3.66 -1.70
N GLN A 108 20.36 2.54 -0.99
CA GLN A 108 19.17 2.16 -0.22
C GLN A 108 19.23 2.71 1.20
N TYR A 109 18.06 2.98 1.76
CA TYR A 109 17.89 3.27 3.18
C TYR A 109 16.73 2.43 3.72
N ASN A 110 16.85 2.03 4.98
CA ASN A 110 15.81 1.33 5.73
C ASN A 110 15.94 1.76 7.20
N LEU A 111 14.92 2.44 7.70
CA LEU A 111 14.88 3.08 9.01
C LEU A 111 13.60 2.66 9.72
N GLU A 112 13.70 2.49 11.03
CA GLU A 112 12.57 2.14 11.89
C GLU A 112 12.55 3.10 13.08
N VAL A 113 11.35 3.45 13.54
CA VAL A 113 11.17 4.28 14.72
C VAL A 113 9.91 3.83 15.49
N PRO A 114 9.99 3.64 16.81
CA PRO A 114 8.81 3.31 17.62
C PRO A 114 7.89 4.53 17.80
N ALA A 115 6.66 4.29 18.21
CA ALA A 115 5.73 5.33 18.64
C ALA A 115 5.15 4.99 20.01
N THR A 116 4.79 5.99 20.81
CA THR A 116 4.26 5.77 22.17
C THR A 116 2.75 5.60 22.20
N SER A 117 2.06 6.12 21.18
CA SER A 117 0.63 5.96 20.93
C SER A 117 0.30 6.37 19.50
N ALA A 118 -0.85 5.95 18.98
CA ALA A 118 -1.39 6.43 17.72
C ALA A 118 -2.74 7.11 17.96
N VAL A 119 -2.91 8.33 17.46
CA VAL A 119 -4.20 9.04 17.45
C VAL A 119 -4.74 9.04 16.04
N VAL A 120 -5.87 8.39 15.84
CA VAL A 120 -6.57 8.33 14.56
C VAL A 120 -7.89 9.08 14.70
N GLU A 121 -8.07 10.10 13.85
CA GLU A 121 -9.29 10.88 13.77
C GLU A 121 -9.97 10.62 12.43
N THR A 122 -11.21 10.15 12.45
CA THR A 122 -12.00 9.92 11.24
C THR A 122 -13.30 10.71 11.28
N SER A 123 -13.73 11.24 10.13
CA SER A 123 -14.98 11.99 10.03
C SER A 123 -15.57 11.91 8.61
N SER A 124 -16.64 12.66 8.36
CA SER A 124 -17.15 12.86 7.00
C SER A 124 -16.18 13.61 6.09
N ASP A 125 -15.15 14.23 6.66
CA ASP A 125 -14.22 15.11 5.95
C ASP A 125 -12.90 14.40 5.60
N GLY A 126 -12.74 13.14 6.04
CA GLY A 126 -11.56 12.32 5.77
C GLY A 126 -10.99 11.71 7.04
N ILE A 127 -9.66 11.64 7.10
CA ILE A 127 -8.91 10.98 8.16
C ILE A 127 -7.63 11.75 8.50
N SER A 128 -7.20 11.65 9.76
CA SER A 128 -5.81 11.92 10.13
C SER A 128 -5.29 10.86 11.08
N LEU A 129 -3.98 10.66 11.06
CA LEU A 129 -3.28 9.72 11.92
C LEU A 129 -1.97 10.37 12.39
N ASP A 130 -1.69 10.26 13.67
CA ASP A 130 -0.48 10.77 14.30
C ASP A 130 0.11 9.72 15.26
N PHE A 131 1.27 9.16 14.89
CA PHE A 131 2.03 8.25 15.74
C PHE A 131 2.93 9.08 16.64
N LYS A 132 2.49 9.25 17.89
CA LYS A 132 3.10 10.16 18.87
C LYS A 132 4.55 9.77 19.16
N ASP A 133 5.35 10.81 19.35
CA ASP A 133 6.79 10.77 19.62
C ASP A 133 7.67 10.16 18.52
N SER A 134 7.08 9.58 17.45
CA SER A 134 7.83 9.07 16.29
C SER A 134 8.23 10.17 15.30
N GLY A 135 7.45 11.26 15.25
CA GLY A 135 7.59 12.30 14.23
C GLY A 135 6.82 12.04 12.94
N PHE A 136 6.00 10.99 12.85
CA PHE A 136 5.24 10.63 11.65
C PHE A 136 3.73 10.85 11.82
N SER A 137 3.12 11.52 10.85
CA SER A 137 1.68 11.69 10.76
C SER A 137 1.23 11.79 9.31
N PHE A 138 -0.07 11.60 9.07
CA PHE A 138 -0.70 11.93 7.79
C PHE A 138 -2.11 12.49 7.95
N VAL A 139 -2.55 13.21 6.92
CA VAL A 139 -3.93 13.63 6.73
C VAL A 139 -4.39 13.22 5.33
N GLY A 140 -5.54 12.56 5.26
CA GLY A 140 -6.23 12.19 4.02
C GLY A 140 -7.55 12.94 3.89
N SER A 141 -7.82 13.51 2.73
CA SER A 141 -9.12 14.12 2.44
C SER A 141 -10.21 13.06 2.28
N LYS A 142 -11.47 13.48 2.35
CA LYS A 142 -12.61 12.62 2.04
C LYS A 142 -12.48 11.98 0.65
N LEU A 143 -12.66 10.66 0.59
CA LEU A 143 -12.47 9.86 -0.63
C LEU A 143 -13.56 10.04 -1.71
N THR A 144 -14.64 10.74 -1.40
CA THR A 144 -15.71 11.06 -2.38
C THR A 144 -15.55 12.46 -2.99
N GLU A 145 -14.48 13.18 -2.66
CA GLU A 145 -14.19 14.48 -3.26
C GLU A 145 -13.70 14.30 -4.71
N SER A 146 -13.78 15.37 -5.50
CA SER A 146 -13.23 15.38 -6.86
C SER A 146 -11.70 15.36 -6.88
N GLU A 147 -11.08 15.83 -5.80
CA GLU A 147 -9.63 15.88 -5.62
C GLU A 147 -9.29 15.20 -4.29
N VAL A 148 -8.80 13.96 -4.35
CA VAL A 148 -8.42 13.20 -3.16
C VAL A 148 -6.93 13.37 -2.92
N THR A 149 -6.56 13.89 -1.75
CA THR A 149 -5.18 14.19 -1.37
C THR A 149 -4.81 13.51 -0.06
N TYR A 150 -3.59 12.96 -0.01
CA TYR A 150 -2.95 12.52 1.22
C TYR A 150 -1.63 13.28 1.42
N VAL A 151 -1.38 13.74 2.64
CA VAL A 151 -0.13 14.43 3.00
C VAL A 151 0.46 13.76 4.22
N LEU A 152 1.66 13.18 4.07
CA LEU A 152 2.46 12.66 5.17
C LEU A 152 3.43 13.74 5.61
N ASN A 153 3.52 13.98 6.91
CA ASN A 153 4.49 14.87 7.53
C ASN A 153 5.48 14.04 8.36
N ILE A 154 6.77 14.26 8.13
CA ILE A 154 7.85 13.59 8.82
C ILE A 154 8.70 14.66 9.51
N ASP A 155 8.83 14.55 10.83
CA ASP A 155 9.75 15.34 11.66
C ASP A 155 10.26 14.43 12.78
N SER A 156 11.19 13.53 12.43
CA SER A 156 11.70 12.49 13.31
C SER A 156 13.18 12.71 13.64
N PRO A 157 13.51 13.34 14.78
CA PRO A 157 14.89 13.52 15.22
C PRO A 157 15.62 12.21 15.52
N GLU A 158 14.89 11.16 15.90
CA GLU A 158 15.46 9.86 16.29
C GLU A 158 16.18 9.19 15.12
N ILE A 159 15.57 9.19 13.94
CA ILE A 159 16.17 8.69 12.70
C ILE A 159 16.74 9.81 11.81
N GLY A 160 16.67 11.06 12.27
CA GLY A 160 17.21 12.24 11.58
C GLY A 160 16.55 12.51 10.24
N VAL A 161 15.23 12.31 10.10
CA VAL A 161 14.50 12.54 8.84
C VAL A 161 13.45 13.62 9.04
N THR A 162 13.39 14.58 8.11
CA THR A 162 12.33 15.59 8.05
C THR A 162 11.82 15.76 6.62
N GLY A 163 10.54 16.13 6.45
CA GLY A 163 9.99 16.41 5.14
C GLY A 163 8.52 16.10 4.98
N ILE A 164 8.07 16.12 3.73
CA ILE A 164 6.68 15.92 3.34
C ILE A 164 6.59 14.99 2.14
N ILE A 165 5.58 14.13 2.15
CA ILE A 165 5.14 13.36 0.97
C ILE A 165 3.69 13.76 0.68
N THR A 166 3.38 14.07 -0.57
CA THR A 166 2.02 14.42 -1.00
C THR A 166 1.59 13.52 -2.13
N LEU A 167 0.42 12.90 -1.99
CA LEU A 167 -0.25 12.09 -3.01
C LEU A 167 -1.50 12.82 -3.47
N LEU A 168 -1.65 12.97 -4.79
CA LEU A 168 -2.86 13.43 -5.44
C LEU A 168 -3.44 12.28 -6.28
N SER A 169 -4.56 11.71 -5.83
CA SER A 169 -5.13 10.49 -6.43
C SER A 169 -5.56 10.69 -7.88
N LEU A 170 -5.25 9.69 -8.71
CA LEU A 170 -5.65 9.57 -10.12
C LEU A 170 -6.76 8.52 -10.33
N ALA A 171 -6.99 7.67 -9.32
CA ALA A 171 -7.93 6.57 -9.40
C ALA A 171 -8.89 6.56 -8.19
N PRO A 172 -10.18 6.22 -8.38
CA PRO A 172 -11.12 6.09 -7.27
C PRO A 172 -10.67 5.04 -6.25
N ALA A 173 -10.94 5.27 -4.96
CA ALA A 173 -10.72 4.26 -3.92
C ALA A 173 -11.59 3.01 -4.12
N HIS A 174 -11.09 1.85 -3.68
CA HIS A 174 -11.81 0.59 -3.84
C HIS A 174 -11.50 -0.44 -2.73
N TYR A 175 -12.36 -1.46 -2.71
CA TYR A 175 -12.25 -2.68 -1.90
C TYR A 175 -11.88 -3.88 -2.79
N PRO A 176 -11.56 -5.06 -2.23
CA PRO A 176 -11.14 -6.22 -3.02
C PRO A 176 -12.08 -6.56 -4.19
N GLY A 177 -13.38 -6.51 -3.95
CA GLY A 177 -14.41 -6.94 -4.90
C GLY A 177 -15.26 -5.83 -5.51
N GLY A 178 -14.86 -4.57 -5.39
CA GLY A 178 -15.63 -3.47 -5.97
C GLY A 178 -15.35 -2.09 -5.40
N THR A 179 -16.23 -1.14 -5.75
CA THR A 179 -16.10 0.29 -5.43
C THR A 179 -16.18 0.60 -3.93
N ASN A 180 -15.61 1.73 -3.51
CA ASN A 180 -15.77 2.34 -2.19
C ASN A 180 -17.26 2.60 -1.83
N GLN A 181 -17.88 1.66 -1.11
CA GLN A 181 -19.25 1.75 -0.60
C GLN A 181 -19.35 1.04 0.75
N PRO A 182 -20.19 1.50 1.70
CA PRO A 182 -20.45 0.75 2.92
C PRO A 182 -21.20 -0.56 2.65
N GLY A 183 -21.01 -1.56 3.52
CA GLY A 183 -21.68 -2.86 3.45
C GLY A 183 -21.05 -3.86 2.48
N VAL A 184 -19.91 -3.53 1.87
CA VAL A 184 -19.14 -4.47 1.04
C VAL A 184 -18.03 -5.15 1.84
N SER A 185 -17.68 -6.37 1.42
CA SER A 185 -16.61 -7.16 2.02
C SER A 185 -15.26 -6.49 1.84
N GLU A 186 -14.49 -6.46 2.93
CA GLU A 186 -13.11 -5.97 2.97
C GLU A 186 -12.09 -7.13 2.99
N VAL A 187 -12.58 -8.36 2.99
CA VAL A 187 -11.77 -9.59 3.03
C VAL A 187 -11.12 -9.85 1.68
N ILE A 188 -9.78 -9.83 1.63
CA ILE A 188 -8.98 -10.19 0.44
C ILE A 188 -8.56 -11.66 0.46
N LEU A 189 -8.29 -12.19 1.65
CA LEU A 189 -8.02 -13.60 1.97
C LEU A 189 -8.71 -13.92 3.31
N PRO A 190 -9.02 -15.19 3.62
CA PRO A 190 -9.52 -15.54 4.94
C PRO A 190 -8.62 -14.97 6.05
N HIS A 191 -9.21 -14.22 6.97
CA HIS A 191 -8.52 -13.50 8.06
C HIS A 191 -7.54 -12.40 7.64
N VAL A 192 -7.62 -11.93 6.39
CA VAL A 192 -6.87 -10.77 5.90
C VAL A 192 -7.83 -9.79 5.26
N GLY A 193 -7.86 -8.60 5.83
CA GLY A 193 -8.62 -7.47 5.32
C GLY A 193 -7.71 -6.56 4.51
N TRP A 194 -8.30 -5.88 3.54
CA TRP A 194 -7.60 -4.94 2.69
C TRP A 194 -8.53 -3.84 2.18
N SER A 195 -7.98 -2.64 2.05
CA SER A 195 -8.66 -1.52 1.43
C SER A 195 -7.64 -0.58 0.79
N ASN A 196 -7.99 0.01 -0.36
CA ASN A 196 -7.07 0.86 -1.11
C ASN A 196 -7.68 2.25 -1.32
N ALA A 197 -7.22 3.18 -0.48
CA ALA A 197 -7.69 4.56 -0.47
C ALA A 197 -7.12 5.37 -1.64
N VAL A 198 -5.87 5.10 -2.04
CA VAL A 198 -5.20 5.75 -3.18
C VAL A 198 -4.54 4.67 -4.06
N PRO A 199 -5.25 4.17 -5.10
CA PRO A 199 -4.71 3.11 -5.97
C PRO A 199 -3.62 3.58 -6.94
N ASP A 200 -3.60 4.88 -7.24
CA ASP A 200 -2.58 5.53 -8.08
C ASP A 200 -2.66 7.04 -7.82
N ALA A 201 -1.53 7.72 -7.86
CA ALA A 201 -1.42 9.14 -7.58
C ALA A 201 -0.25 9.78 -8.33
N THR A 202 -0.41 11.06 -8.67
CA THR A 202 0.75 11.94 -8.84
C THR A 202 1.30 12.26 -7.46
N ALA A 203 2.59 12.04 -7.26
CA ALA A 203 3.23 12.18 -5.96
C ALA A 203 4.45 13.12 -5.99
N ILE A 204 4.59 13.89 -4.91
CA ILE A 204 5.74 14.75 -4.65
C ILE A 204 6.35 14.36 -3.31
N VAL A 205 7.67 14.17 -3.29
CA VAL A 205 8.46 13.81 -2.11
C VAL A 205 9.55 14.86 -1.92
N SER A 206 9.70 15.35 -0.70
CA SER A 206 10.80 16.23 -0.30
C SER A 206 11.24 15.84 1.12
N LEU A 207 12.24 14.96 1.22
CA LEU A 207 12.82 14.49 2.48
C LEU A 207 14.29 14.91 2.62
N SER A 208 14.67 15.28 3.83
CA SER A 208 16.05 15.57 4.23
C SER A 208 16.50 14.60 5.31
N PHE A 209 17.74 14.13 5.21
CA PHE A 209 18.34 13.18 6.15
C PHE A 209 19.46 13.84 6.95
N GLY A 210 19.69 13.38 8.17
CA GLY A 210 20.66 13.96 9.11
C GLY A 210 22.12 13.85 8.67
N ASP A 211 22.42 12.99 7.71
CA ASP A 211 23.73 12.87 7.06
C ASP A 211 23.96 13.90 5.94
N GLY A 212 22.96 14.76 5.67
CA GLY A 212 22.98 15.77 4.62
C GLY A 212 22.50 15.28 3.25
N SER A 213 22.10 14.02 3.11
CA SER A 213 21.43 13.53 1.90
C SER A 213 19.97 14.01 1.83
N SER A 214 19.39 13.97 0.64
CA SER A 214 18.01 14.39 0.40
C SER A 214 17.36 13.52 -0.67
N LEU A 215 16.08 13.21 -0.48
CA LEU A 215 15.24 12.56 -1.47
C LEU A 215 14.21 13.57 -2.00
N ASN A 216 14.32 13.90 -3.27
CA ASN A 216 13.35 14.77 -3.95
C ASN A 216 12.78 14.04 -5.17
N ILE A 217 11.47 13.81 -5.19
CA ILE A 217 10.75 13.19 -6.31
C ILE A 217 9.64 14.16 -6.71
N SER A 218 9.61 14.57 -7.98
CA SER A 218 8.58 15.48 -8.52
C SER A 218 7.71 14.83 -9.59
N ASP A 219 8.04 13.61 -9.99
CA ASP A 219 7.39 12.78 -11.00
C ASP A 219 6.97 11.44 -10.39
N GLY A 220 6.56 11.46 -9.12
CA GLY A 220 6.25 10.27 -8.36
C GLY A 220 4.94 9.64 -8.82
N ILE A 221 4.92 8.32 -8.85
CA ILE A 221 3.73 7.48 -8.90
C ILE A 221 3.53 6.97 -7.48
N GLY A 222 2.40 7.32 -6.86
CA GLY A 222 2.16 7.04 -5.46
C GLY A 222 0.96 6.15 -5.19
N TYR A 223 0.96 5.54 -4.03
CA TYR A 223 -0.02 4.53 -3.64
C TYR A 223 -0.26 4.54 -2.12
N HIS A 224 -1.49 4.24 -1.69
CA HIS A 224 -1.85 4.04 -0.29
C HIS A 224 -2.94 2.99 -0.09
N ASP A 225 -2.63 1.95 0.69
CA ASP A 225 -3.58 0.96 1.17
C ASP A 225 -3.44 0.69 2.68
N LYS A 226 -4.32 -0.19 3.14
CA LYS A 226 -4.37 -0.69 4.50
C LYS A 226 -4.58 -2.20 4.48
N ASN A 227 -3.92 -2.92 5.38
CA ASN A 227 -4.20 -4.33 5.65
C ASN A 227 -4.33 -4.58 7.15
N TRP A 228 -5.10 -5.60 7.49
CA TRP A 228 -5.27 -6.03 8.88
C TRP A 228 -5.66 -7.50 8.97
N GLY A 229 -5.48 -8.08 10.15
CA GLY A 229 -5.84 -9.47 10.41
C GLY A 229 -5.97 -9.77 11.90
N ASP A 230 -6.76 -10.80 12.21
CA ASP A 230 -7.05 -11.26 13.57
C ASP A 230 -6.24 -12.51 13.98
N GLN A 231 -5.35 -12.99 13.10
CA GLN A 231 -4.42 -14.09 13.33
C GLN A 231 -3.10 -13.84 12.59
N PRO A 232 -2.03 -14.63 12.85
CA PRO A 232 -0.75 -14.45 12.18
C PRO A 232 -0.90 -14.53 10.65
N PHE A 233 -0.32 -13.59 9.91
CA PHE A 233 -0.46 -13.52 8.45
C PHE A 233 -0.02 -14.82 7.75
N VAL A 234 1.05 -15.43 8.25
CA VAL A 234 1.58 -16.73 7.78
C VAL A 234 0.63 -17.92 8.02
N LYS A 235 -0.49 -17.72 8.75
CA LYS A 235 -1.57 -18.69 8.93
C LYS A 235 -2.72 -18.52 7.93
N SER A 236 -2.71 -17.44 7.17
CA SER A 236 -3.69 -17.16 6.11
C SER A 236 -3.11 -17.32 4.72
N THR A 237 -1.82 -17.01 4.56
CA THR A 237 -1.18 -16.82 3.26
C THR A 237 -0.08 -17.85 3.06
N GLU A 238 -0.11 -18.52 1.90
CA GLU A 238 0.97 -19.41 1.44
C GLU A 238 1.90 -18.68 0.45
N GLN A 239 1.30 -17.94 -0.48
CA GLN A 239 1.99 -17.05 -1.41
C GLN A 239 1.11 -15.83 -1.68
N TRP A 240 1.73 -14.72 -2.09
CA TRP A 240 1.01 -13.51 -2.46
C TRP A 240 1.84 -12.69 -3.44
N TYR A 241 1.30 -12.47 -4.64
CA TYR A 241 1.77 -11.44 -5.56
C TYR A 241 0.84 -10.24 -5.49
N TRP A 242 1.40 -9.09 -5.16
CA TRP A 242 0.68 -7.82 -5.15
C TRP A 242 1.51 -6.74 -5.77
N GLY A 243 0.84 -5.73 -6.29
CA GLY A 243 1.51 -4.53 -6.74
C GLY A 243 0.55 -3.58 -7.41
N HIS A 244 1.12 -2.47 -7.81
CA HIS A 244 0.45 -1.45 -8.59
C HIS A 244 1.38 -0.92 -9.68
N ALA A 245 0.78 -0.34 -10.70
CA ALA A 245 1.53 0.34 -11.75
C ALA A 245 0.73 1.45 -12.40
N HIS A 246 1.46 2.44 -12.91
CA HIS A 246 0.94 3.47 -13.79
C HIS A 246 1.59 3.35 -15.17
N LEU A 247 0.77 3.14 -16.21
CA LEU A 247 1.22 2.98 -17.59
C LEU A 247 0.29 3.69 -18.58
N GLY A 248 0.80 4.74 -19.23
CA GLY A 248 0.00 5.52 -20.17
C GLY A 248 -1.26 6.09 -19.50
N PRO A 249 -2.48 5.78 -20.00
CA PRO A 249 -3.72 6.24 -19.38
C PRO A 249 -4.21 5.33 -18.23
N TYR A 250 -3.50 4.22 -17.95
CA TYR A 250 -3.97 3.17 -17.05
C TYR A 250 -3.34 3.26 -15.66
N SER A 251 -4.19 3.14 -14.66
CA SER A 251 -3.81 2.79 -13.28
C SER A 251 -4.25 1.35 -13.04
N ILE A 252 -3.33 0.50 -12.58
CA ILE A 252 -3.63 -0.91 -12.29
C ILE A 252 -3.16 -1.30 -10.90
N VAL A 253 -3.97 -2.11 -10.22
CA VAL A 253 -3.63 -2.76 -8.94
C VAL A 253 -4.00 -4.24 -9.07
N TRP A 254 -3.10 -5.11 -8.64
CA TRP A 254 -3.34 -6.55 -8.67
C TRP A 254 -3.05 -7.20 -7.33
N PHE A 255 -3.78 -8.27 -7.12
CA PHE A 255 -3.58 -9.22 -6.05
C PHE A 255 -3.84 -10.62 -6.60
N ASP A 256 -2.90 -11.53 -6.38
CA ASP A 256 -3.02 -12.95 -6.72
C ASP A 256 -2.29 -13.78 -5.66
N ALA A 257 -3.05 -14.38 -4.74
CA ALA A 257 -2.52 -15.08 -3.58
C ALA A 257 -3.09 -16.49 -3.45
N LEU A 258 -2.33 -17.39 -2.82
CA LEU A 258 -2.81 -18.69 -2.37
C LEU A 258 -2.93 -18.68 -0.85
N ASN A 259 -4.01 -19.28 -0.36
CA ASN A 259 -4.13 -19.62 1.05
C ASN A 259 -3.41 -20.97 1.35
N LEU A 260 -3.42 -21.41 2.61
CA LEU A 260 -2.73 -22.64 3.03
C LEU A 260 -3.31 -23.95 2.45
N GLU A 261 -4.51 -23.91 1.85
CA GLU A 261 -5.12 -25.04 1.15
C GLU A 261 -4.83 -25.01 -0.36
N GLY A 262 -4.03 -24.05 -0.84
CA GLY A 262 -3.74 -23.84 -2.26
C GLY A 262 -4.91 -23.25 -3.04
N GLN A 263 -5.92 -22.67 -2.36
CA GLN A 263 -7.01 -21.94 -3.00
C GLN A 263 -6.53 -20.54 -3.39
N GLU A 264 -6.79 -20.17 -4.64
CA GLU A 264 -6.41 -18.87 -5.23
C GLU A 264 -7.47 -17.81 -4.94
N TYR A 265 -7.01 -16.65 -4.47
CA TYR A 265 -7.79 -15.45 -4.19
C TYR A 265 -7.17 -14.28 -4.96
N VAL A 266 -8.01 -13.52 -5.65
CA VAL A 266 -7.57 -12.46 -6.55
C VAL A 266 -8.34 -11.17 -6.31
N SER A 267 -7.73 -10.04 -6.64
CA SER A 267 -8.39 -8.75 -6.82
C SER A 267 -7.72 -8.01 -7.96
N GLY A 268 -8.49 -7.72 -9.01
CA GLY A 268 -8.04 -6.94 -10.16
C GLY A 268 -8.71 -5.59 -10.16
N TYR A 269 -7.91 -4.53 -10.36
CA TYR A 269 -8.40 -3.17 -10.52
C TYR A 269 -7.73 -2.51 -11.71
N VAL A 270 -8.56 -1.97 -12.61
CA VAL A 270 -8.10 -1.25 -13.80
C VAL A 270 -8.91 0.03 -13.96
N VAL A 271 -8.19 1.15 -14.07
CA VAL A 271 -8.76 2.47 -14.33
C VAL A 271 -8.10 3.05 -15.58
N GLU A 272 -8.89 3.65 -16.46
CA GLU A 272 -8.41 4.44 -17.59
C GLU A 272 -8.85 5.90 -17.43
N ASN A 273 -7.89 6.81 -17.27
CA ASN A 273 -8.15 8.24 -17.08
C ASN A 273 -9.22 8.54 -16.02
N GLY A 274 -9.12 7.90 -14.85
CA GLY A 274 -10.06 8.05 -13.73
C GLY A 274 -11.38 7.29 -13.88
N LYS A 275 -11.63 6.62 -15.01
CA LYS A 275 -12.80 5.75 -15.21
C LYS A 275 -12.45 4.30 -14.90
N VAL A 276 -13.14 3.70 -13.94
CA VAL A 276 -13.03 2.27 -13.63
C VAL A 276 -13.46 1.43 -14.84
N LEU A 277 -12.59 0.53 -15.27
CA LEU A 277 -12.83 -0.50 -16.28
C LEU A 277 -13.00 -1.89 -15.66
N GLU A 278 -12.39 -2.11 -14.50
CA GLU A 278 -12.47 -3.36 -13.75
C GLU A 278 -12.23 -3.11 -12.24
N SER A 279 -12.98 -3.79 -11.38
CA SER A 279 -12.81 -3.78 -9.92
C SER A 279 -13.51 -5.02 -9.35
N SER A 280 -12.80 -6.15 -9.32
CA SER A 280 -13.40 -7.44 -8.99
C SER A 280 -12.43 -8.38 -8.30
N SER A 281 -13.00 -9.18 -7.41
CA SER A 281 -12.38 -10.33 -6.78
C SER A 281 -12.96 -11.65 -7.30
N ALA A 282 -13.67 -11.64 -8.42
CA ALA A 282 -14.13 -12.85 -9.07
C ALA A 282 -12.95 -13.68 -9.57
N SER A 283 -13.12 -15.00 -9.62
CA SER A 283 -12.08 -15.90 -10.15
C SER A 283 -11.63 -15.44 -11.55
N LYS A 284 -10.31 -15.25 -11.71
CA LYS A 284 -9.66 -14.77 -12.94
C LYS A 284 -9.98 -13.32 -13.33
N ALA A 285 -10.48 -12.49 -12.41
CA ALA A 285 -10.50 -11.04 -12.59
C ALA A 285 -9.09 -10.50 -12.91
N VAL A 286 -8.09 -11.06 -12.25
CA VAL A 286 -6.67 -10.94 -12.60
C VAL A 286 -5.98 -12.29 -12.49
N VAL A 287 -4.93 -12.50 -13.28
CA VAL A 287 -3.99 -13.63 -13.19
C VAL A 287 -2.58 -13.07 -13.23
N VAL A 288 -1.74 -13.42 -12.25
CA VAL A 288 -0.37 -12.93 -12.12
C VAL A 288 0.61 -14.10 -12.08
N ARG A 289 1.54 -14.16 -13.03
CA ARG A 289 2.52 -15.26 -13.10
C ARG A 289 3.94 -14.73 -13.24
N PRO A 290 4.91 -15.25 -12.47
CA PRO A 290 6.30 -14.84 -12.64
C PRO A 290 6.90 -15.43 -13.93
N TRP A 291 7.88 -14.75 -14.49
CA TRP A 291 8.63 -15.21 -15.66
C TRP A 291 10.13 -15.01 -15.49
N GLY A 292 10.92 -15.69 -16.34
CA GLY A 292 12.37 -15.60 -16.35
C GLY A 292 13.05 -16.28 -15.16
N ALA A 293 14.11 -15.67 -14.64
CA ALA A 293 14.80 -16.17 -13.44
C ALA A 293 13.86 -16.24 -12.22
N ASN A 294 14.06 -17.24 -11.36
CA ASN A 294 13.28 -17.48 -10.13
C ASN A 294 11.75 -17.52 -10.32
N SER A 295 11.26 -17.93 -11.50
CA SER A 295 9.85 -17.89 -11.87
C SER A 295 9.02 -19.12 -11.42
N THR A 296 9.41 -19.77 -10.33
CA THR A 296 8.64 -20.92 -9.81
C THR A 296 7.28 -20.42 -9.28
N TYR A 297 6.20 -21.09 -9.68
CA TYR A 297 4.85 -20.80 -9.21
C TYR A 297 4.19 -22.06 -8.62
N PRO A 298 3.71 -22.02 -7.37
CA PRO A 298 3.92 -20.94 -6.40
C PRO A 298 5.39 -20.80 -5.95
N PRO A 299 5.83 -19.62 -5.49
CA PRO A 299 7.19 -19.42 -4.98
C PRO A 299 7.39 -20.12 -3.63
N THR A 300 8.65 -20.44 -3.32
CA THR A 300 9.07 -21.00 -2.01
C THR A 300 9.83 -19.95 -1.20
N VAL A 301 10.07 -20.21 0.08
CA VAL A 301 10.89 -19.36 0.96
C VAL A 301 12.33 -19.18 0.46
N THR A 302 12.78 -20.04 -0.47
CA THR A 302 14.11 -19.97 -1.10
C THR A 302 14.08 -19.35 -2.50
N THR A 303 12.90 -19.02 -3.03
CA THR A 303 12.75 -18.38 -4.33
C THR A 303 13.22 -16.92 -4.22
N GLY A 304 14.29 -16.60 -4.94
CA GLY A 304 14.80 -15.22 -5.04
C GLY A 304 13.90 -14.30 -5.89
N PRO A 305 14.33 -13.06 -6.13
CA PRO A 305 13.56 -12.10 -6.93
C PRO A 305 13.35 -12.64 -8.35
N THR A 306 12.11 -12.64 -8.82
CA THR A 306 11.77 -13.03 -10.19
C THR A 306 12.29 -11.99 -11.20
N GLU A 307 12.52 -12.38 -12.45
CA GLU A 307 12.88 -11.45 -13.52
C GLU A 307 11.70 -10.53 -13.89
N GLY A 308 10.46 -10.97 -13.66
CA GLY A 308 9.28 -10.14 -13.81
C GLY A 308 7.96 -10.88 -13.60
N LEU A 309 6.86 -10.16 -13.80
CA LEU A 309 5.49 -10.68 -13.70
C LEU A 309 4.71 -10.43 -15.00
N GLU A 310 3.99 -11.44 -15.48
CA GLU A 310 2.94 -11.32 -16.49
C GLU A 310 1.59 -11.19 -15.77
N ILE A 311 0.86 -10.13 -16.06
CA ILE A 311 -0.45 -9.84 -15.47
C ILE A 311 -1.50 -9.75 -16.58
N GLU A 312 -2.61 -10.48 -16.42
CA GLU A 312 -3.77 -10.41 -17.30
C GLU A 312 -5.02 -10.05 -16.50
N PHE A 313 -5.66 -8.92 -16.85
CA PHE A 313 -6.93 -8.49 -16.28
C PHE A 313 -8.07 -8.78 -17.25
N SER A 314 -9.12 -9.45 -16.76
CA SER A 314 -10.38 -9.59 -17.49
C SER A 314 -11.25 -8.37 -17.19
N LEU A 315 -11.62 -7.59 -18.21
CA LEU A 315 -12.40 -6.36 -18.01
C LEU A 315 -13.91 -6.59 -18.18
N ASP A 316 -14.72 -5.71 -17.62
CA ASP A 316 -16.19 -5.75 -17.64
C ASP A 316 -16.81 -5.82 -19.05
N ASP A 317 -16.14 -5.24 -20.05
CA ASP A 317 -16.60 -5.24 -21.45
C ASP A 317 -16.20 -6.51 -22.24
N GLY A 318 -15.52 -7.45 -21.58
CA GLY A 318 -15.03 -8.70 -22.15
C GLY A 318 -13.68 -8.59 -22.87
N THR A 319 -13.04 -7.41 -22.86
CA THR A 319 -11.65 -7.26 -23.32
C THR A 319 -10.66 -7.65 -22.22
N THR A 320 -9.37 -7.64 -22.55
CA THR A 320 -8.29 -8.02 -21.64
C THR A 320 -7.23 -6.94 -21.65
N LEU A 321 -6.87 -6.40 -20.48
CA LEU A 321 -5.65 -5.63 -20.31
C LEU A 321 -4.52 -6.59 -19.95
N VAL A 322 -3.40 -6.49 -20.66
CA VAL A 322 -2.17 -7.23 -20.34
C VAL A 322 -1.09 -6.26 -19.88
N ALA A 323 -0.35 -6.64 -18.85
CA ALA A 323 0.79 -5.90 -18.35
C ALA A 323 1.95 -6.87 -18.08
N ASN A 324 3.13 -6.52 -18.58
CA ASN A 324 4.36 -7.25 -18.35
C ASN A 324 5.31 -6.38 -17.53
N VAL A 325 5.53 -6.75 -16.27
CA VAL A 325 6.44 -6.08 -15.35
C VAL A 325 7.81 -6.73 -15.46
N THR A 326 8.85 -5.92 -15.59
CA THR A 326 10.26 -6.34 -15.52
C THR A 326 10.87 -5.82 -14.22
N THR A 327 11.43 -6.71 -13.41
CA THR A 327 12.09 -6.37 -12.15
C THR A 327 13.29 -5.47 -12.40
N GLY A 328 13.32 -4.32 -11.73
CA GLY A 328 14.42 -3.36 -11.79
C GLY A 328 15.27 -3.43 -10.52
N VAL A 329 14.84 -2.73 -9.48
CA VAL A 329 15.55 -2.66 -8.19
C VAL A 329 14.78 -3.43 -7.13
N THR A 330 15.44 -4.39 -6.49
CA THR A 330 14.94 -5.05 -5.29
C THR A 330 15.22 -4.16 -4.08
N LEU A 331 14.16 -3.63 -3.48
CA LEU A 331 14.22 -2.72 -2.34
C LEU A 331 14.41 -3.48 -1.02
N ILE A 332 13.74 -4.63 -0.90
CA ILE A 332 13.81 -5.51 0.26
C ILE A 332 13.90 -6.95 -0.25
N GLU A 333 14.84 -7.70 0.29
CA GLU A 333 14.97 -9.14 0.08
C GLU A 333 15.27 -9.79 1.44
N VAL A 334 14.24 -10.38 2.04
CA VAL A 334 14.35 -11.14 3.29
C VAL A 334 13.61 -12.46 3.11
N THR A 335 13.86 -13.42 4.01
CA THR A 335 13.23 -14.74 3.91
C THR A 335 11.71 -14.62 3.85
N GLY A 336 11.13 -15.12 2.75
CA GLY A 336 9.69 -15.14 2.50
C GLY A 336 9.06 -13.81 2.10
N TYR A 337 9.84 -12.74 1.91
CA TYR A 337 9.34 -11.45 1.46
C TYR A 337 10.31 -10.69 0.56
N ILE A 338 9.82 -10.25 -0.59
CA ILE A 338 10.57 -9.46 -1.56
C ILE A 338 9.73 -8.27 -2.01
N ARG A 339 10.33 -7.07 -2.03
CA ARG A 339 9.74 -5.85 -2.61
C ARG A 339 10.62 -5.35 -3.73
N ASN A 340 10.01 -5.06 -4.88
CA ASN A 340 10.70 -4.59 -6.07
C ASN A 340 10.03 -3.34 -6.64
N ILE A 341 10.83 -2.52 -7.30
CA ILE A 341 10.35 -1.57 -8.31
C ILE A 341 10.80 -2.05 -9.70
N GLY A 342 9.99 -1.75 -10.70
CA GLY A 342 10.23 -2.23 -12.05
C GLY A 342 9.59 -1.38 -13.12
N ALA A 343 9.96 -1.66 -14.37
CA ALA A 343 9.28 -1.11 -15.53
C ALA A 343 8.08 -2.00 -15.88
N VAL A 344 7.00 -1.40 -16.37
CA VAL A 344 5.86 -2.15 -16.92
C VAL A 344 5.66 -1.78 -18.39
N GLU A 345 5.31 -2.76 -19.21
CA GLU A 345 4.81 -2.55 -20.56
C GLU A 345 3.45 -3.25 -20.72
N GLY A 346 2.44 -2.57 -21.25
CA GLY A 346 1.11 -3.14 -21.35
C GLY A 346 0.05 -2.25 -21.98
N GLY A 347 -1.18 -2.77 -22.01
CA GLY A 347 -2.35 -2.11 -22.57
C GLY A 347 -3.45 -3.12 -22.91
N ILE A 348 -4.53 -2.64 -23.53
CA ILE A 348 -5.59 -3.53 -24.04
C ILE A 348 -5.00 -4.44 -25.13
N ARG A 349 -5.25 -5.74 -25.01
CA ARG A 349 -4.71 -6.76 -25.91
C ARG A 349 -5.09 -6.48 -27.36
N GLY A 350 -4.08 -6.33 -28.22
CA GLY A 350 -4.27 -6.03 -29.64
C GLY A 350 -4.36 -4.54 -29.97
N GLU A 351 -4.28 -3.67 -28.95
CA GLU A 351 -4.23 -2.23 -29.10
C GLU A 351 -2.82 -1.67 -28.85
N LYS A 352 -2.73 -0.35 -28.63
CA LYS A 352 -1.48 0.34 -28.36
C LYS A 352 -0.92 -0.09 -26.98
N SER A 353 0.35 -0.47 -26.97
CA SER A 353 1.13 -0.69 -25.75
C SER A 353 1.67 0.63 -25.19
N TYR A 354 1.77 0.71 -23.87
CA TYR A 354 2.32 1.81 -23.08
C TYR A 354 3.37 1.29 -22.13
N THR A 355 4.34 2.14 -21.81
CA THR A 355 5.35 1.86 -20.79
C THR A 355 5.04 2.65 -19.52
N GLY A 356 5.48 2.13 -18.38
CA GLY A 356 5.22 2.71 -17.08
C GLY A 356 6.18 2.22 -16.00
N THR A 357 5.83 2.50 -14.75
CA THR A 357 6.58 2.07 -13.57
C THR A 357 5.64 1.30 -12.63
N ALA A 358 6.19 0.30 -11.96
CA ALA A 358 5.50 -0.55 -11.02
C ALA A 358 6.27 -0.65 -9.70
N LEU A 359 5.54 -0.81 -8.60
CA LEU A 359 6.04 -1.39 -7.35
C LEU A 359 5.25 -2.67 -7.09
N PHE A 360 5.96 -3.73 -6.72
CA PHE A 360 5.33 -5.02 -6.49
C PHE A 360 6.08 -5.86 -5.47
N GLU A 361 5.33 -6.72 -4.81
CA GLU A 361 5.78 -7.55 -3.70
C GLU A 361 5.42 -9.00 -3.93
N GLN A 362 6.24 -9.86 -3.32
CA GLN A 362 6.06 -11.29 -3.27
C GLN A 362 6.20 -11.75 -1.83
N PHE A 363 5.17 -12.39 -1.28
CA PHE A 363 5.33 -13.27 -0.13
C PHE A 363 5.42 -14.72 -0.58
N ALA A 364 6.31 -15.48 0.06
CA ALA A 364 6.50 -16.90 -0.21
C ALA A 364 6.76 -17.64 1.10
N PHE A 365 5.78 -18.41 1.57
CA PHE A 365 5.85 -19.15 2.83
C PHE A 365 5.88 -20.68 2.66
N ILE A 366 5.92 -21.15 1.41
CA ILE A 366 6.11 -22.58 1.09
C ILE A 366 7.55 -22.97 1.41
N ALA A 367 7.72 -23.96 2.29
CA ALA A 367 9.02 -24.44 2.74
C ALA A 367 9.83 -25.16 1.66
#